data_AF-A0A410PLI8-F1
#
_entry.id   AF-A0A410PLI8-F1
#
_cell.length_a   1.000
_cell.length_b   1.000
_cell.length_c   1.000
_cell.angle_alpha   90.00
_cell.angle_beta   90.00
_cell.angle_gamma   90.00
#
_symmetry.space_group_name_H-M   'P 1'
#
loop_
_entity.id
_entity.type
_entity.pdbx_description
1 polymer ?
#
loop_
_entity_poly.entity_id
_entity_poly.type
_entity_poly.pdbx_seq_one_letter_code
_entity_poly.pdbx_strand_id
1 'polypeptide(L)'
;MKLKYTNFQKVLEFISVIVLLAMWVYLIQSWGNLPDKIPAHYDGAGVVDRWGNKSEVLVMPIMSSVLYILITILSFFPSIWNVPVTITPENREGVYINLKNMVILLKMEIIIAFAYITYSEIKAVPLGTLFSPIFLIIITITLVYYIMKVRKA
;
A
#
# COMPACT_ATOMS: atom_id res chain seq x y z
N MET A 1 -7.32 -24.59 2.65
CA MET A 1 -6.17 -24.72 1.72
C MET A 1 -5.03 -23.86 2.24
N LYS A 2 -3.82 -24.40 2.44
CA LYS A 2 -2.64 -23.60 2.81
C LYS A 2 -1.96 -23.12 1.53
N LEU A 3 -2.27 -21.89 1.10
CA LEU A 3 -1.59 -21.24 -0.02
C LEU A 3 -0.17 -20.85 0.39
N LYS A 4 0.82 -21.59 -0.08
CA LYS A 4 2.22 -21.19 0.07
C LYS A 4 2.47 -19.93 -0.73
N TYR A 5 3.36 -19.08 -0.23
CA TYR A 5 3.79 -17.89 -0.94
C TYR A 5 4.56 -18.27 -2.21
N THR A 6 4.20 -17.66 -3.33
CA THR A 6 5.00 -17.73 -4.56
C THR A 6 6.25 -16.85 -4.44
N ASN A 7 7.25 -17.08 -5.30
CA ASN A 7 8.46 -16.23 -5.29
C ASN A 7 8.13 -14.75 -5.56
N PHE A 8 7.18 -14.49 -6.46
CA PHE A 8 6.67 -13.14 -6.71
C PHE A 8 6.12 -12.50 -5.44
N GLN A 9 5.24 -13.20 -4.71
CA GLN A 9 4.68 -12.70 -3.46
C GLN A 9 5.76 -12.44 -2.39
N LYS A 10 6.77 -13.33 -2.29
CA LYS A 10 7.89 -13.12 -1.35
C LYS A 10 8.68 -11.86 -1.65
N VAL A 11 8.95 -11.58 -2.94
CA VAL A 11 9.65 -10.36 -3.36
C VAL A 11 8.82 -9.12 -3.00
N LEU A 12 7.52 -9.12 -3.28
CA LEU A 12 6.64 -8.00 -2.93
C LEU A 12 6.56 -7.75 -1.41
N GLU A 13 6.46 -8.81 -0.61
CA GLU A 13 6.51 -8.70 0.85
C GLU A 13 7.83 -8.12 1.33
N PHE A 14 8.95 -8.62 0.80
CA PHE A 14 10.27 -8.14 1.16
C PHE A 14 10.41 -6.65 0.86
N ILE A 15 10.01 -6.20 -0.33
CA ILE A 15 10.01 -4.78 -0.70
C ILE A 15 9.12 -3.98 0.26
N SER A 16 7.90 -4.47 0.53
CA SER A 16 6.96 -3.80 1.45
C SER A 16 7.56 -3.60 2.85
N VAL A 17 8.22 -4.62 3.39
CA VAL A 17 8.88 -4.54 4.71
C VAL A 17 10.04 -3.55 4.66
N ILE A 18 10.89 -3.60 3.63
CA ILE A 18 12.02 -2.67 3.50
C ILE A 18 11.53 -1.22 3.42
N VAL A 19 10.51 -0.94 2.62
CA VAL A 19 9.93 0.40 2.48
C VAL A 19 9.31 0.86 3.80
N LEU A 20 8.57 -0.01 4.49
CA LEU A 20 7.96 0.30 5.78
C LEU A 20 9.02 0.62 6.84
N LEU A 21 10.09 -0.17 6.92
CA LEU A 21 11.21 0.07 7.82
C LEU A 21 11.95 1.36 7.47
N ALA A 22 12.22 1.59 6.18
CA ALA A 22 12.88 2.81 5.72
C ALA A 22 12.08 4.06 6.07
N MET A 23 10.75 4.03 5.91
CA MET A 23 9.86 5.12 6.29
C MET A 23 9.94 5.44 7.79
N TRP A 24 9.89 4.42 8.65
CA TRP A 24 10.03 4.61 10.11
C TRP A 24 11.42 5.14 10.50
N VAL A 25 12.48 4.55 9.96
CA VAL A 25 13.86 5.00 10.20
C VAL A 25 14.03 6.46 9.77
N TYR A 26 13.51 6.82 8.60
CA TYR A 26 13.58 8.18 8.08
C TYR A 26 12.84 9.18 8.97
N LEU A 27 11.64 8.83 9.44
CA LEU A 27 10.90 9.66 10.39
C LEU A 27 11.66 9.84 11.71
N ILE A 28 12.17 8.75 12.30
CA ILE A 28 12.91 8.80 13.56
C ILE A 28 14.15 9.70 13.45
N GLN A 29 14.90 9.56 12.36
CA GLN A 29 16.09 10.39 12.10
C GLN A 29 15.73 11.87 11.89
N SER A 30 14.56 12.15 11.30
CA SER A 30 14.11 13.50 11.01
C SER A 30 13.39 14.17 12.18
N TRP A 31 12.93 13.39 13.17
CA TRP A 31 12.03 13.86 14.23
C TRP A 31 12.55 15.08 14.98
N GLY A 32 13.83 15.11 15.35
CA GLY A 32 14.43 16.24 16.07
C GLY A 32 14.40 17.56 15.30
N ASN A 33 14.40 17.50 13.97
CA ASN A 33 14.48 18.67 13.09
C ASN A 33 13.12 19.12 12.54
N LEU A 34 12.05 18.36 12.79
CA LEU A 34 10.72 18.74 12.32
C LEU A 34 10.22 19.98 13.07
N PRO A 35 9.71 21.01 12.35
CA PRO A 35 9.06 22.16 12.96
C PRO A 35 7.74 21.75 13.64
N ASP A 36 7.20 22.65 14.47
CA ASP A 36 5.91 22.42 15.14
C ASP A 36 4.73 22.28 14.17
N LYS A 37 4.86 22.90 12.99
CA LYS A 37 3.89 22.85 11.89
C LYS A 37 4.47 22.23 10.64
N ILE A 38 3.79 21.21 10.12
CA ILE A 38 4.14 20.48 8.89
C ILE A 38 2.94 20.46 7.94
N PRO A 39 3.11 20.16 6.64
CA PRO A 39 1.97 19.82 5.78
C PRO A 39 1.17 18.68 6.38
N ALA A 40 -0.15 18.80 6.32
CA ALA A 40 -1.05 17.79 6.87
C ALA A 40 -2.28 17.54 5.99
N HIS A 41 -2.45 18.31 4.92
CA HIS A 41 -3.33 17.98 3.80
C HIS A 41 -2.77 18.60 2.52
N TYR A 42 -3.08 17.95 1.40
CA TYR A 42 -2.71 18.38 0.06
C TYR A 42 -3.98 18.42 -0.79
N ASP A 43 -4.13 19.46 -1.61
CA ASP A 43 -5.25 19.59 -2.55
C ASP A 43 -5.13 18.59 -3.72
N GLY A 44 -6.11 18.64 -4.64
CA GLY A 44 -6.10 17.79 -5.84
C GLY A 44 -4.92 18.01 -6.79
N ALA A 45 -4.20 19.13 -6.67
CA ALA A 45 -2.99 19.44 -7.40
C ALA A 45 -1.71 19.02 -6.65
N GLY A 46 -1.85 18.37 -5.48
CA GLY A 46 -0.72 17.94 -4.65
C GLY A 46 -0.01 19.09 -3.95
N VAL A 47 -0.64 20.26 -3.82
CA VAL A 47 -0.12 21.44 -3.13
C VAL A 47 -0.65 21.45 -1.69
N VAL A 48 0.17 21.90 -0.75
CA VAL A 48 -0.22 22.00 0.67
C VAL A 48 -1.33 23.03 0.84
N ASP A 49 -2.50 22.61 1.29
CA ASP A 49 -3.65 23.48 1.60
C ASP A 49 -3.97 23.51 3.10
N ARG A 50 -3.38 22.62 3.91
CA ARG A 50 -3.46 22.62 5.37
C ARG A 50 -2.13 22.28 6.01
N TRP A 51 -1.77 23.07 7.03
CA TRP A 51 -0.66 22.78 7.93
C TRP A 51 -1.19 22.26 9.27
N GLY A 52 -0.60 21.17 9.75
CA GLY A 52 -0.97 20.47 10.98
C GLY A 52 0.15 20.44 12.00
N ASN A 53 -0.09 19.85 13.16
CA ASN A 53 0.93 19.65 14.18
C ASN A 53 1.95 18.60 13.74
N LYS A 54 3.20 18.74 14.19
CA LYS A 54 4.29 17.79 13.97
C LYS A 54 3.92 16.31 14.17
N SER A 55 3.09 16.00 15.17
CA SER A 55 2.67 14.63 15.45
C SER A 55 1.80 14.00 14.36
N GLU A 56 1.17 14.80 13.48
CA GLU A 56 0.33 14.30 12.40
C GLU A 56 1.11 13.47 11.38
N VAL A 57 2.43 13.68 11.24
CA VAL A 57 3.32 12.83 10.41
C VAL A 57 3.29 11.35 10.80
N LEU A 58 2.91 11.03 12.04
CA LEU A 58 2.81 9.65 12.52
C LEU A 58 1.63 8.89 11.91
N VAL A 59 0.64 9.60 11.36
CA VAL A 59 -0.57 8.98 10.79
C VAL A 59 -0.20 8.04 9.65
N MET A 60 0.63 8.47 8.70
CA MET A 60 0.99 7.67 7.53
C MET A 60 1.79 6.40 7.89
N PRO A 61 2.84 6.46 8.73
CA PRO A 61 3.57 5.27 9.17
C PRO A 61 2.73 4.31 10.02
N ILE A 62 1.92 4.83 10.96
CA ILE A 62 1.04 3.98 11.80
C ILE A 62 0.00 3.28 10.92
N MET A 63 -0.68 4.02 10.05
CA MET A 63 -1.67 3.45 9.14
C MET A 63 -1.04 2.40 8.21
N SER A 64 0.15 2.68 7.68
CA SER A 64 0.91 1.71 6.86
C SER A 64 1.22 0.43 7.62
N SER A 65 1.67 0.53 8.87
CA SER A 65 1.97 -0.63 9.72
C SER A 65 0.71 -1.44 10.00
N VAL A 66 -0.40 -0.78 10.37
CA VAL A 66 -1.69 -1.44 10.62
C VAL A 66 -2.21 -2.12 9.36
N LEU A 67 -2.24 -1.42 8.22
CA LEU A 67 -2.67 -1.99 6.94
C LEU A 67 -1.78 -3.17 6.53
N TYR A 68 -0.46 -3.05 6.69
CA TYR A 68 0.46 -4.12 6.38
C TYR A 68 0.13 -5.38 7.18
N ILE A 69 -0.05 -5.25 8.50
CA ILE A 69 -0.36 -6.36 9.39
C ILE A 69 -1.73 -6.96 9.06
N LEU A 70 -2.78 -6.14 8.97
CA LEU A 70 -4.14 -6.61 8.71
C LEU A 70 -4.24 -7.35 7.38
N ILE A 71 -3.70 -6.78 6.30
CA ILE A 71 -3.72 -7.43 4.98
C ILE A 71 -2.89 -8.71 5.01
N THR A 72 -1.74 -8.72 5.70
CA THR A 72 -0.91 -9.93 5.83
C THR A 72 -1.68 -11.05 6.54
N ILE A 73 -2.36 -10.74 7.65
CA ILE A 73 -3.23 -11.68 8.36
C ILE A 73 -4.33 -12.20 7.42
N LEU A 74 -5.08 -11.32 6.78
CA LEU A 74 -6.16 -11.68 5.84
C LEU A 74 -5.65 -12.52 4.66
N SER A 75 -4.38 -12.35 4.25
CA SER A 75 -3.74 -13.11 3.17
C SER A 75 -3.60 -14.62 3.49
N PHE A 76 -3.72 -15.00 4.77
CA PHE A 76 -3.69 -16.39 5.24
C PHE A 76 -5.07 -17.02 5.37
N PHE A 77 -6.15 -16.25 5.24
CA PHE A 77 -7.54 -16.72 5.36
C PHE A 77 -8.32 -16.54 4.05
N PRO A 78 -7.96 -17.26 2.96
CA PRO A 78 -8.63 -17.12 1.67
C PRO A 78 -10.12 -17.48 1.71
N SER A 79 -10.57 -18.26 2.69
CA SER A 79 -11.96 -18.70 2.83
C SER A 79 -12.95 -17.58 3.13
N ILE A 80 -12.49 -16.42 3.61
CA ILE A 80 -13.34 -15.26 3.90
C ILE A 80 -13.35 -14.23 2.76
N TRP A 81 -12.64 -14.50 1.66
CA TRP A 81 -12.56 -13.56 0.54
C TRP A 81 -13.82 -13.64 -0.32
N ASN A 82 -14.34 -12.48 -0.68
CA ASN A 82 -15.41 -12.37 -1.67
C ASN A 82 -14.80 -12.52 -3.06
N VAL A 83 -15.14 -13.60 -3.75
CA VAL A 83 -14.59 -13.95 -5.06
C VAL A 83 -15.67 -13.82 -6.14
N PRO A 84 -15.47 -13.03 -7.21
CA PRO A 84 -16.51 -12.73 -8.20
C PRO A 84 -16.66 -13.81 -9.28
N VAL A 85 -16.30 -15.05 -8.99
CA VAL A 85 -16.40 -16.21 -9.89
C VAL A 85 -16.80 -17.47 -9.13
N THR A 86 -17.47 -18.40 -9.81
CA THR A 86 -17.76 -19.73 -9.25
C THR A 86 -16.46 -20.52 -9.10
N ILE A 87 -16.21 -21.03 -7.90
CA ILE A 87 -15.01 -21.83 -7.60
C ILE A 87 -15.29 -23.30 -7.91
N THR A 88 -14.57 -23.86 -8.87
CA THR A 88 -14.55 -25.30 -9.19
C THR A 88 -13.23 -25.92 -8.73
N PRO A 89 -13.10 -27.25 -8.64
CA PRO A 89 -11.82 -27.89 -8.32
C PRO A 89 -10.68 -27.48 -9.28
N GLU A 90 -10.99 -27.23 -10.54
CA GLU A 90 -10.03 -26.96 -11.62
C GLU A 90 -9.48 -25.52 -11.55
N ASN A 91 -10.33 -24.53 -11.28
CA ASN A 91 -9.91 -23.12 -11.26
C ASN A 91 -9.43 -22.62 -9.89
N ARG A 92 -9.73 -23.35 -8.81
CA ARG A 92 -9.55 -22.92 -7.41
C ARG A 92 -8.16 -22.36 -7.14
N GLU A 93 -7.12 -23.08 -7.54
CA GLU A 93 -5.74 -22.66 -7.27
C GLU A 93 -5.39 -21.38 -8.02
N GLY A 94 -5.71 -21.32 -9.32
CA GLY A 94 -5.46 -20.14 -10.15
C GLY A 94 -6.17 -18.90 -9.62
N VAL A 95 -7.44 -19.03 -9.23
CA VAL A 95 -8.22 -17.93 -8.65
C VAL A 95 -7.57 -17.40 -7.37
N TYR A 96 -7.27 -18.26 -6.41
CA TYR A 96 -6.73 -17.81 -5.13
C TYR A 96 -5.29 -17.29 -5.22
N ILE A 97 -4.44 -17.85 -6.09
CA ILE A 97 -3.09 -17.32 -6.32
C ILE A 97 -3.17 -15.91 -6.91
N ASN A 98 -4.05 -15.68 -7.89
CA ASN A 98 -4.19 -14.37 -8.52
C ASN A 98 -4.80 -13.33 -7.58
N LEU A 99 -5.80 -13.70 -6.77
CA LEU A 99 -6.32 -12.83 -5.72
C LEU A 99 -5.25 -12.47 -4.68
N LYS A 100 -4.45 -13.45 -4.25
CA LYS A 100 -3.37 -13.20 -3.29
C LYS A 100 -2.28 -12.30 -3.88
N ASN A 101 -1.92 -12.50 -5.15
CA ASN A 101 -0.98 -11.63 -5.86
C ASN A 101 -1.51 -10.18 -5.92
N MET A 102 -2.79 -10.01 -6.26
CA MET A 102 -3.45 -8.70 -6.31
C MET A 102 -3.37 -7.98 -4.96
N VAL A 103 -3.80 -8.65 -3.89
CA VAL A 103 -3.84 -8.06 -2.54
C VAL A 103 -2.45 -7.69 -2.03
N ILE A 104 -1.45 -8.54 -2.26
CA ILE A 104 -0.07 -8.27 -1.84
C ILE A 104 0.55 -7.12 -2.66
N LEU A 105 0.27 -7.06 -3.97
CA LEU A 105 0.76 -5.97 -4.82
C LEU A 105 0.13 -4.63 -4.43
N LEU A 106 -1.19 -4.58 -4.23
CA LEU A 106 -1.90 -3.38 -3.74
C LEU A 106 -1.35 -2.91 -2.39
N LYS A 107 -1.10 -3.84 -1.46
CA LYS A 107 -0.49 -3.53 -0.17
C LYS A 107 0.87 -2.83 -0.35
N MET A 108 1.72 -3.35 -1.23
CA MET A 108 3.02 -2.76 -1.52
C MET A 108 2.89 -1.36 -2.15
N GLU A 109 2.01 -1.20 -3.14
CA GLU A 109 1.74 0.09 -3.80
C GLU A 109 1.27 1.16 -2.81
N ILE A 110 0.35 0.81 -1.91
CA ILE A 110 -0.14 1.71 -0.84
C ILE A 110 0.98 2.10 0.12
N ILE A 111 1.81 1.15 0.56
CA ILE A 111 2.92 1.43 1.48
C ILE A 111 3.97 2.35 0.83
N ILE A 112 4.28 2.15 -0.45
CA ILE A 112 5.18 3.04 -1.20
C ILE A 112 4.58 4.44 -1.29
N ALA A 113 3.29 4.56 -1.60
CA ALA A 113 2.61 5.85 -1.65
C ALA A 113 2.64 6.57 -0.29
N PHE A 114 2.36 5.87 0.81
CA PHE A 114 2.37 6.43 2.16
C PHE A 114 3.79 6.80 2.61
N ALA A 115 4.81 6.04 2.21
CA ALA A 115 6.21 6.41 2.43
C ALA A 115 6.59 7.70 1.69
N TYR A 116 6.12 7.88 0.46
CA TYR A 116 6.33 9.12 -0.29
C TYR A 116 5.58 10.32 0.30
N ILE A 117 4.35 10.13 0.77
CA ILE A 117 3.60 11.17 1.49
C ILE A 117 4.34 11.56 2.77
N THR A 118 4.77 10.58 3.57
CA THR A 118 5.55 10.82 4.80
C THR A 118 6.84 11.59 4.50
N TYR A 119 7.56 11.24 3.43
CA TYR A 119 8.73 11.98 2.97
C TYR A 119 8.38 13.45 2.65
N SER A 120 7.26 13.67 1.95
CA SER A 120 6.83 14.99 1.52
C SER A 120 6.40 15.88 2.70
N GLU A 121 5.73 15.29 3.70
CA GLU A 121 5.39 15.94 4.97
C GLU A 121 6.66 16.33 5.74
N ILE A 122 7.63 15.41 5.88
CA ILE A 122 8.90 15.65 6.58
C ILE A 122 9.71 16.76 5.90
N LYS A 123 9.75 16.77 4.58
CA LYS A 123 10.49 17.77 3.79
C LYS A 123 9.72 19.07 3.57
N ALA A 124 8.46 19.12 4.00
CA ALA A 124 7.56 20.24 3.73
C ALA A 124 7.46 20.61 2.24
N VAL A 125 7.39 19.60 1.36
CA VAL A 125 7.31 19.79 -0.10
C VAL A 125 5.94 19.33 -0.64
N PRO A 126 5.49 19.89 -1.79
CA PRO A 126 4.32 19.39 -2.51
C PRO A 126 4.48 17.91 -2.94
N LEU A 127 3.38 17.18 -3.01
CA LEU A 127 3.34 15.82 -3.58
C LEU A 127 3.58 15.82 -5.10
N GLY A 128 3.30 16.96 -5.75
CA GLY A 128 3.33 17.10 -7.20
C GLY A 128 1.99 16.76 -7.84
N THR A 129 1.66 17.48 -8.90
CA THR A 129 0.35 17.43 -9.58
C THR A 129 0.01 16.06 -10.18
N LEU A 130 1.03 15.25 -10.49
CA LEU A 130 0.84 13.93 -11.08
C LEU A 130 0.82 12.79 -10.06
N PHE A 131 1.08 13.04 -8.77
CA PHE A 131 1.11 11.98 -7.76
C PHE A 131 -0.21 11.22 -7.69
N SER A 132 -1.32 11.92 -7.43
CA SER A 132 -2.66 11.33 -7.32
C SER A 132 -3.10 10.60 -8.58
N PRO A 133 -3.02 11.18 -9.80
CA PRO A 133 -3.44 10.45 -11.01
C PRO A 133 -2.55 9.25 -11.31
N ILE A 134 -1.23 9.32 -11.12
CA ILE A 134 -0.34 8.16 -11.32
C ILE A 134 -0.68 7.06 -10.32
N PHE A 135 -0.85 7.39 -9.04
CA PHE A 135 -1.22 6.43 -8.01
C PHE A 135 -2.55 5.73 -8.34
N LEU A 136 -3.57 6.50 -8.74
CA LEU A 136 -4.87 5.95 -9.14
C LEU A 136 -4.77 5.04 -10.37
N ILE A 137 -3.97 5.42 -11.38
CA ILE A 137 -3.73 4.60 -12.57
C ILE A 137 -3.06 3.28 -12.19
N ILE A 138 -2.01 3.32 -11.35
CA ILE A 138 -1.29 2.11 -10.90
C ILE A 138 -2.25 1.15 -10.18
N ILE A 139 -2.98 1.64 -9.17
CA ILE A 139 -3.94 0.83 -8.41
C ILE A 139 -5.02 0.25 -9.35
N THR A 140 -5.53 1.06 -10.29
CA THR A 140 -6.56 0.62 -11.25
C THR A 140 -6.02 -0.46 -12.18
N ILE A 141 -4.81 -0.30 -12.72
CA ILE A 141 -4.17 -1.30 -13.58
C ILE A 141 -4.01 -2.61 -12.81
N THR A 142 -3.51 -2.57 -11.57
CA THR A 142 -3.35 -3.75 -10.72
C THR A 142 -4.69 -4.46 -10.48
N LEU A 143 -5.74 -3.72 -10.14
CA LEU A 143 -7.09 -4.28 -9.95
C LEU A 143 -7.63 -4.91 -11.23
N VAL A 144 -7.66 -4.17 -12.34
CA VAL A 144 -8.21 -4.65 -13.61
C VAL A 144 -7.45 -5.87 -14.10
N TYR A 145 -6.12 -5.85 -14.07
CA TYR A 145 -5.28 -6.95 -14.51
C TYR A 145 -5.59 -8.25 -13.75
N TYR A 146 -5.64 -8.21 -12.42
CA TYR A 146 -5.87 -9.41 -11.63
C TYR A 146 -7.32 -9.86 -11.62
N ILE A 147 -8.30 -8.96 -11.66
CA ILE A 147 -9.71 -9.34 -11.86
C ILE A 147 -9.87 -10.08 -13.18
N MET A 148 -9.23 -9.61 -14.26
CA MET A 148 -9.26 -10.29 -15.56
C MET A 148 -8.57 -11.65 -15.51
N LYS A 149 -7.48 -11.81 -14.74
CA LYS A 149 -6.85 -13.12 -14.53
C LYS A 149 -7.73 -14.08 -13.72
N VAL A 150 -8.37 -13.59 -12.66
CA VAL A 150 -9.29 -14.39 -11.84
C VAL A 150 -10.49 -14.88 -12.66
N ARG A 151 -11.02 -14.05 -13.56
CA ARG A 151 -12.13 -14.41 -14.46
C ARG A 151 -11.76 -15.45 -15.53
N LYS A 152 -10.47 -15.58 -15.85
CA LYS A 152 -9.95 -16.49 -16.88
C LYS A 152 -9.32 -17.77 -16.30
N ALA A 153 -9.17 -17.86 -14.99
CA ALA A 153 -8.66 -19.04 -14.29
C ALA A 153 -9.72 -20.13 -14.26
#